data_AF-A0A7C8HM25-F1
#
_entry.id   AF-A0A7C8HM25-F1
#
_cell.length_a   1.000
_cell.length_b   1.000
_cell.length_c   1.000
_cell.angle_alpha   90.00
_cell.angle_beta   90.00
_cell.angle_gamma   90.00
#
_symmetry.space_group_name_H-M   'P 1'
#
loop_
_entity.id
_entity.type
_entity.pdbx_description
1 polymer ?
#
loop_
_entity_poly.entity_id
_entity_poly.type
_entity_poly.pdbx_seq_one_letter_code
_entity_poly.pdbx_strand_id
1 'polypeptide(L)'
;MARDKITIYLPGELQDRIGRIAAQQGRSVSSIVVEAVQTRYARKDGDQIDPALRHVARLEGRLDKAVRDTIMVKETLLLFVRVWLEHNPPLDEHLEESAAASAAARFERFLDFVAEAIGSGRSLAIFEPVAKSETDGVLQEATS
;
A
#
# COMPACT_ATOMS: atom_id res chain seq x y z
N MET A 1 -6.20 40.25 -20.80
CA MET A 1 -4.94 40.55 -21.53
C MET A 1 -5.27 40.75 -22.99
N ALA A 2 -4.67 41.75 -23.64
CA ALA A 2 -4.79 41.91 -25.09
C ALA A 2 -4.23 40.66 -25.81
N ARG A 3 -4.89 40.24 -26.89
CA ARG A 3 -4.46 39.10 -27.71
C ARG A 3 -4.06 39.62 -29.08
N ASP A 4 -2.79 39.45 -29.42
CA ASP A 4 -2.29 39.80 -30.74
C ASP A 4 -2.36 38.59 -31.68
N LYS A 5 -2.79 38.83 -32.92
CA LYS A 5 -2.85 37.78 -33.94
C LYS A 5 -1.46 37.57 -34.54
N ILE A 6 -0.99 36.33 -34.50
CA ILE A 6 0.26 35.91 -35.12
C ILE A 6 -0.06 34.86 -36.18
N THR A 7 0.47 35.02 -37.39
CA THR A 7 0.38 34.02 -38.47
C THR A 7 1.73 33.31 -38.59
N ILE A 8 1.73 31.99 -38.47
CA ILE A 8 2.93 31.15 -38.57
C ILE A 8 2.70 30.03 -39.58
N TYR A 9 3.77 29.65 -40.28
CA TYR A 9 3.76 28.47 -41.15
C TYR A 9 4.12 27.23 -40.33
N LEU A 10 3.32 26.16 -40.49
CA LEU A 10 3.50 24.88 -39.82
C LEU A 10 3.67 23.78 -40.90
N PRO A 11 4.52 22.77 -40.67
CA PRO A 11 4.52 21.58 -41.50
C PRO A 11 3.13 20.92 -41.51
N GLY A 12 2.69 20.41 -42.67
CA GLY A 12 1.35 19.83 -42.83
C GLY A 12 1.04 18.72 -41.82
N GLU A 13 2.00 17.81 -41.59
CA GLU A 13 1.86 16.73 -40.60
C GLU A 13 1.60 17.25 -39.17
N LEU A 14 2.25 18.37 -38.82
CA LEU A 14 2.10 18.99 -37.50
C LEU A 14 0.72 19.65 -37.37
N GLN A 15 0.25 20.32 -38.42
CA GLN A 15 -1.09 20.89 -38.47
C GLN A 15 -2.16 19.81 -38.27
N ASP A 16 -2.06 18.69 -38.98
CA ASP A 16 -3.00 17.57 -38.88
C ASP A 16 -2.99 16.94 -37.49
N ARG A 17 -1.80 16.80 -36.90
CA ARG A 17 -1.65 16.27 -35.54
C ARG A 17 -2.29 17.19 -34.50
N ILE A 18 -2.07 18.50 -34.58
CA ILE A 18 -2.67 19.46 -33.65
C ILE A 18 -4.19 19.49 -33.83
N GLY A 19 -4.68 19.46 -35.08
CA GLY A 19 -6.11 19.39 -35.39
C GLY A 19 -6.79 18.17 -34.76
N ARG A 20 -6.17 16.98 -34.87
CA ARG A 20 -6.67 15.76 -34.22
C ARG A 20 -6.73 15.87 -32.70
N ILE A 21 -5.68 16.40 -32.08
CA ILE A 21 -5.63 16.59 -30.61
C ILE A 21 -6.71 17.57 -30.16
N ALA A 22 -6.86 18.68 -30.88
CA ALA A 22 -7.87 19.69 -30.61
C ALA A 22 -9.29 19.10 -30.69
N ALA A 23 -9.58 18.29 -31.72
CA ALA A 23 -10.85 17.61 -31.87
C ALA A 23 -11.12 16.58 -30.76
N GLN A 24 -10.12 15.75 -30.41
CA GLN A 24 -10.23 14.76 -29.34
C GLN A 24 -10.50 15.39 -27.97
N GLN A 25 -9.93 16.56 -27.71
CA GLN A 25 -10.07 17.26 -26.44
C GLN A 25 -11.24 18.27 -26.42
N GLY A 26 -11.94 18.48 -27.54
CA GLY A 26 -12.99 19.50 -27.66
C GLY A 26 -12.49 20.93 -27.49
N ARG A 27 -11.23 21.21 -27.86
CA ARG A 27 -10.55 22.49 -27.66
C ARG A 27 -10.18 23.13 -28.99
N SER A 28 -9.93 24.44 -29.00
CA SER A 28 -9.47 25.13 -30.22
C SER A 28 -8.00 24.84 -30.49
N VAL A 29 -7.63 24.78 -31.78
CA VAL A 29 -6.23 24.64 -32.23
C VAL A 29 -5.33 25.71 -31.59
N SER A 30 -5.81 26.96 -31.55
CA SER A 30 -5.08 28.07 -30.91
C SER A 30 -4.84 27.81 -29.41
N SER A 31 -5.81 27.26 -28.68
CA SER A 31 -5.63 26.95 -27.26
C SER A 31 -4.58 25.87 -27.03
N ILE A 32 -4.53 24.84 -27.88
CA ILE A 32 -3.52 23.78 -27.79
C ILE A 32 -2.13 24.34 -28.06
N VAL A 33 -2.01 25.18 -29.10
CA VAL A 33 -0.72 25.81 -29.47
C VAL A 33 -0.24 26.75 -28.36
N VAL A 34 -1.12 27.60 -27.83
CA VAL A 34 -0.76 28.53 -26.74
C VAL A 34 -0.28 27.77 -25.51
N GLU A 35 -0.99 26.70 -25.11
CA GLU A 35 -0.59 25.87 -23.97
C GLU A 35 0.77 25.22 -24.21
N ALA A 36 0.97 24.57 -25.37
CA ALA A 36 2.24 23.91 -25.69
C ALA A 36 3.43 24.89 -25.66
N VAL A 37 3.22 26.11 -26.17
CA VAL A 37 4.21 27.19 -26.13
C VAL A 37 4.47 27.62 -24.68
N GLN A 38 3.42 27.89 -23.89
CA GLN A 38 3.55 28.25 -22.48
C GLN A 38 4.31 27.19 -21.67
N THR A 39 3.99 25.90 -21.84
CA THR A 39 4.69 24.79 -21.20
C THR A 39 6.16 24.75 -21.60
N ARG A 40 6.48 24.99 -22.89
CA ARG A 40 7.85 24.99 -23.38
C ARG A 40 8.70 26.13 -22.80
N TYR A 41 8.11 27.31 -22.61
CA TYR A 41 8.77 28.46 -22.01
C TYR A 41 8.90 28.30 -20.49
N ALA A 42 7.86 27.84 -19.80
CA ALA A 42 7.91 27.52 -18.37
C ALA A 42 9.03 26.52 -18.03
N ARG A 43 9.32 25.57 -18.92
CA ARG A 43 10.44 24.62 -18.78
C ARG A 43 11.83 25.25 -18.98
N LYS A 44 11.93 26.37 -19.72
CA LYS A 44 13.20 27.04 -20.05
C LYS A 44 13.64 28.04 -18.97
N ASP A 45 12.70 28.60 -18.23
CA ASP A 45 12.96 29.66 -17.24
C ASP A 45 13.58 29.15 -15.91
N GLY A 46 13.96 27.87 -15.84
CA GLY A 46 14.97 27.34 -14.91
C GLY A 46 14.62 27.30 -13.42
N ASP A 47 13.62 28.04 -12.96
CA ASP A 47 13.38 28.29 -11.52
C ASP A 47 12.26 27.44 -10.91
N GLN A 48 11.60 26.61 -11.72
CA GLN A 48 10.66 25.60 -11.22
C GLN A 48 11.21 24.21 -11.47
N ILE A 49 11.71 23.59 -10.39
CA ILE A 49 11.93 22.14 -10.34
C ILE A 49 10.65 21.46 -10.82
N ASP A 50 10.78 20.64 -11.86
CA ASP A 50 9.68 19.92 -12.49
C ASP A 50 8.82 19.26 -11.40
N PRO A 51 7.51 19.56 -11.31
CA PRO A 51 6.63 18.93 -10.34
C PRO A 51 6.69 17.38 -10.40
N ALA A 52 6.97 16.80 -11.56
CA ALA A 52 7.21 15.36 -11.69
C ALA A 52 8.46 14.92 -10.93
N LEU A 53 9.56 15.67 -11.00
CA LEU A 53 10.80 15.37 -10.29
C LEU A 53 10.65 15.50 -8.77
N ARG A 54 9.88 16.49 -8.29
CA ARG A 54 9.51 16.61 -6.87
C ARG A 54 8.65 15.45 -6.40
N HIS A 55 7.78 14.93 -7.25
CA HIS A 55 6.98 13.75 -6.91
C HIS A 55 7.87 12.51 -6.76
N VAL A 56 8.81 12.30 -7.68
CA VAL A 56 9.80 11.21 -7.61
C VAL A 56 10.61 11.28 -6.31
N ALA A 57 11.18 12.43 -5.96
CA ALA A 57 11.92 12.60 -4.71
C ALA A 57 11.08 12.30 -3.45
N ARG A 58 9.78 12.63 -3.47
CA ARG A 58 8.85 12.26 -2.39
C ARG A 58 8.59 10.76 -2.32
N LEU A 59 8.49 10.09 -3.47
CA LEU A 59 8.34 8.63 -3.54
C LEU A 59 9.59 7.91 -3.03
N GLU A 60 10.78 8.38 -3.40
CA GLU A 60 12.06 7.87 -2.91
C GLU A 60 12.14 7.98 -1.39
N GLY A 61 11.84 9.14 -0.81
CA GLY A 61 11.81 9.30 0.65
C GLY A 61 10.78 8.40 1.36
N ARG A 62 9.63 8.12 0.71
CA ARG A 62 8.64 7.17 1.22
C ARG A 62 9.15 5.73 1.17
N LEU A 63 9.84 5.35 0.10
CA LEU A 63 10.45 4.03 -0.05
C LEU A 63 11.53 3.81 1.01
N ASP A 64 12.42 4.79 1.21
CA ASP A 64 13.46 4.72 2.23
C ASP A 64 12.90 4.53 3.64
N LYS A 65 11.78 5.23 3.94
CA LYS A 65 11.07 5.04 5.20
C LYS A 65 10.53 3.60 5.31
N ALA A 66 9.87 3.09 4.27
CA ALA A 66 9.34 1.73 4.28
C ALA A 66 10.44 0.67 4.45
N VAL A 67 11.61 0.87 3.84
CA VAL A 67 12.78 0.00 4.01
C VAL A 67 13.26 0.02 5.47
N ARG A 68 13.39 1.20 6.08
CA ARG A 68 13.76 1.32 7.50
C ARG A 68 12.75 0.64 8.43
N ASP A 69 11.46 0.88 8.20
CA ASP A 69 10.38 0.26 8.98
C ASP A 69 10.43 -1.28 8.86
N THR A 70 10.74 -1.80 7.66
CA THR A 70 10.91 -3.26 7.42
C THR A 70 12.10 -3.83 8.20
N ILE A 71 13.23 -3.11 8.27
CA ILE A 71 14.39 -3.54 9.07
C ILE A 71 14.02 -3.59 10.55
N MET A 72 13.29 -2.60 11.07
CA MET A 72 12.83 -2.58 12.46
C MET A 72 11.87 -3.74 12.77
N VAL A 73 10.96 -4.07 11.84
CA VAL A 73 10.08 -5.25 11.99
C VAL A 73 10.89 -6.53 12.02
N LYS A 74 11.90 -6.68 11.16
CA LYS A 74 12.82 -7.83 11.19
C LYS A 74 13.55 -7.93 12.53
N GLU A 75 14.09 -6.83 13.06
CA GLU A 75 14.79 -6.83 14.35
C GLU A 75 13.83 -7.20 15.50
N THR A 76 12.62 -6.66 15.48
CA THR A 76 11.58 -6.98 16.47
C THR A 76 11.18 -8.45 16.42
N LEU A 77 11.04 -9.02 15.22
CA LEU A 77 10.74 -10.44 15.03
C LEU A 77 11.89 -11.32 15.54
N LEU A 78 13.14 -10.97 15.22
CA LEU A 78 14.31 -11.72 15.70
C LEU A 78 14.41 -11.66 17.22
N LEU A 79 14.13 -10.50 17.83
CA LEU A 79 14.09 -10.35 19.28
C LEU A 79 12.96 -11.19 19.89
N PHE A 80 11.76 -11.19 19.29
CA PHE A 80 10.66 -12.04 19.71
C PHE A 80 11.03 -13.52 19.65
N VAL A 81 11.60 -14.00 18.54
CA VAL A 81 12.04 -15.40 18.39
C VAL A 81 13.10 -15.76 19.43
N ARG A 82 14.06 -14.87 19.69
CA ARG A 82 15.09 -15.08 20.74
C ARG A 82 14.46 -15.22 22.12
N VAL A 83 13.59 -14.27 22.51
CA VAL A 83 12.89 -14.31 23.80
C VAL A 83 12.01 -15.55 23.90
N TRP A 84 11.35 -15.93 22.81
CA TRP A 84 10.53 -17.14 22.74
C TRP A 84 11.37 -18.40 22.98
N LEU A 85 12.51 -18.54 22.29
CA LEU A 85 13.44 -19.68 22.48
C LEU A 85 14.05 -19.72 23.89
N GLU A 86 14.28 -18.56 24.52
CA GLU A 86 14.82 -18.47 25.88
C GLU A 86 13.81 -18.94 26.95
N HIS A 87 12.52 -18.71 26.72
CA HIS A 87 11.46 -19.02 27.70
C HIS A 87 10.65 -20.29 27.38
N ASN A 88 10.84 -20.88 26.20
CA ASN A 88 10.19 -22.14 25.80
C ASN A 88 11.27 -23.22 25.68
N PRO A 89 11.57 -23.95 26.77
CA PRO A 89 12.53 -25.05 26.72
C PRO A 89 12.07 -26.13 25.71
N PRO A 90 13.02 -26.88 25.11
CA PRO A 90 12.70 -27.98 24.22
C PRO A 90 11.76 -28.97 24.92
N LEU A 91 10.74 -29.41 24.19
CA LEU A 91 9.70 -30.29 24.72
C LEU A 91 10.30 -31.67 25.05
N ASP A 92 9.74 -32.30 26.07
CA ASP A 92 10.01 -33.71 26.36
C ASP A 92 9.56 -34.56 25.17
N GLU A 93 10.37 -35.52 24.74
CA GLU A 93 10.15 -36.39 23.57
C GLU A 93 8.79 -37.12 23.65
N HIS A 94 8.30 -37.37 24.86
CA HIS A 94 6.99 -37.98 25.12
C HIS A 94 5.79 -37.02 24.96
N LEU A 95 6.01 -35.71 24.95
CA LEU A 95 4.97 -34.68 24.81
C LEU A 95 5.02 -33.98 23.45
N GLU A 96 6.03 -34.26 22.61
CA GLU A 96 6.23 -33.65 21.30
C GLU A 96 5.00 -33.78 20.40
N GLU A 97 4.39 -34.96 20.32
CA GLU A 97 3.25 -35.20 19.43
C GLU A 97 2.00 -34.40 19.85
N SER A 98 1.71 -34.38 21.16
CA SER A 98 0.59 -33.61 21.73
C SER A 98 0.82 -32.10 21.61
N ALA A 99 2.04 -31.64 21.87
CA ALA A 99 2.41 -30.24 21.76
C ALA A 99 2.42 -29.76 20.29
N ALA A 100 2.88 -30.58 19.35
CA ALA A 100 2.83 -30.31 17.92
C ALA A 100 1.38 -30.21 17.41
N ALA A 101 0.51 -31.13 17.82
CA ALA A 101 -0.92 -31.08 17.49
C ALA A 101 -1.58 -29.80 18.05
N SER A 102 -1.24 -29.44 19.29
CA SER A 102 -1.72 -28.23 19.94
C SER A 102 -1.20 -26.95 19.26
N ALA A 103 0.04 -26.95 18.79
CA ALA A 103 0.63 -25.84 18.04
C ALA A 103 -0.03 -25.67 16.66
N ALA A 104 -0.25 -26.76 15.93
CA ALA A 104 -0.95 -26.75 14.66
C ALA A 104 -2.37 -26.19 14.80
N ALA A 105 -3.14 -26.63 15.81
CA ALA A 105 -4.48 -26.11 16.07
C ALA A 105 -4.50 -24.61 16.41
N ARG A 106 -3.49 -24.11 17.15
CA ARG A 106 -3.35 -22.66 17.42
C ARG A 106 -2.96 -21.87 16.18
N PHE A 107 -2.13 -22.45 15.31
CA PHE A 107 -1.70 -21.82 14.06
C PHE A 107 -2.85 -21.68 13.08
N GLU A 108 -3.65 -22.73 12.87
CA GLU A 108 -4.87 -22.66 12.04
C GLU A 108 -5.82 -21.56 12.55
N ARG A 109 -6.05 -21.50 13.86
CA ARG A 109 -6.89 -20.44 14.44
C ARG A 109 -6.31 -19.04 14.28
N PHE A 110 -4.99 -18.90 14.29
CA PHE A 110 -4.33 -17.65 13.97
C PHE A 110 -4.53 -17.25 12.49
N LEU A 111 -4.44 -18.21 11.56
CA LEU A 111 -4.71 -17.95 10.14
C LEU A 111 -6.15 -17.49 9.90
N ASP A 112 -7.13 -18.08 10.60
CA ASP A 112 -8.53 -17.63 10.55
C ASP A 112 -8.67 -16.16 10.96
N PHE A 113 -8.02 -15.75 12.07
CA PHE A 113 -8.03 -14.35 12.51
C PHE A 113 -7.35 -13.42 11.50
N VAL A 114 -6.26 -13.86 10.85
CA VAL A 114 -5.58 -13.09 9.81
C VAL A 114 -6.49 -12.90 8.59
N ALA A 115 -7.14 -13.96 8.13
CA ALA A 115 -8.06 -13.91 6.99
C ALA A 115 -9.24 -12.97 7.28
N GLU A 116 -9.80 -13.02 8.50
CA GLU A 116 -10.87 -12.13 8.93
C GLU A 116 -10.41 -10.67 9.01
N ALA A 117 -9.23 -10.41 9.56
CA ALA A 117 -8.70 -9.05 9.65
C ALA A 117 -8.42 -8.44 8.28
N ILE A 118 -7.90 -9.23 7.33
CA ILE A 118 -7.71 -8.80 5.94
C ILE A 118 -9.06 -8.50 5.27
N GLY A 119 -10.07 -9.37 5.46
CA GLY A 119 -11.40 -9.18 4.90
C GLY A 119 -12.17 -8.00 5.51
N SER A 120 -11.94 -7.70 6.79
CA SER A 120 -12.63 -6.63 7.53
C SER A 120 -11.88 -5.29 7.57
N GLY A 121 -10.61 -5.26 7.17
CA GLY A 121 -9.75 -4.07 7.25
C GLY A 121 -9.40 -3.62 8.67
N ARG A 122 -9.64 -4.45 9.69
CA ARG A 122 -9.33 -4.14 11.10
C ARG A 122 -7.89 -4.53 11.44
N SER A 123 -7.29 -3.80 12.38
CA SER A 123 -5.92 -4.09 12.85
C SER A 123 -5.88 -5.34 13.73
N LEU A 124 -5.02 -6.31 13.40
CA LEU A 124 -4.73 -7.50 14.21
C LEU A 124 -4.07 -7.17 15.56
N ALA A 125 -3.52 -5.96 15.72
CA ALA A 125 -2.91 -5.53 16.98
C ALA A 125 -3.95 -5.30 18.09
N ILE A 126 -5.23 -5.18 17.73
CA ILE A 126 -6.34 -5.10 18.68
C ILE A 126 -6.81 -6.53 18.94
N PHE A 127 -6.05 -7.26 19.75
CA PHE A 127 -6.46 -8.57 20.22
C PHE A 127 -7.47 -8.40 21.36
N GLU A 128 -8.74 -8.65 21.07
CA GLU A 128 -9.77 -8.76 22.09
C GLU A 128 -10.02 -10.26 22.31
N PRO A 129 -9.64 -10.82 23.47
CA PRO A 129 -9.82 -12.25 23.71
C PRO A 129 -11.31 -12.57 23.66
N VAL A 130 -11.71 -13.39 22.68
CA VAL A 130 -13.06 -13.97 22.65
C VAL A 130 -13.23 -14.78 23.92
N ALA A 131 -13.92 -14.22 24.91
CA ALA A 131 -14.37 -14.95 26.07
C ALA A 131 -15.21 -16.12 25.55
N LYS A 132 -14.80 -17.36 25.87
CA LYS A 132 -15.64 -18.53 25.61
C LYS A 132 -16.97 -18.29 26.30
N SER A 133 -18.07 -18.26 25.55
CA SER A 133 -19.40 -18.29 26.13
C SER A 133 -19.58 -19.64 26.82
N GLU A 134 -19.68 -19.61 28.15
CA GLU A 134 -20.10 -20.72 29.00
C GLU A 134 -21.56 -21.10 28.68
N THR A 135 -21.82 -21.74 27.54
CA THR A 135 -23.18 -22.19 27.19
C THR A 135 -23.32 -23.65 26.78
N ASP A 136 -22.24 -24.45 26.77
CA ASP A 136 -22.34 -25.88 26.44
C ASP A 136 -22.34 -26.82 27.67
N GLY A 137 -22.38 -26.28 28.89
CA GLY A 137 -22.33 -27.07 30.13
C GLY A 137 -23.67 -27.44 30.78
N VAL A 138 -24.82 -26.92 30.31
CA VAL A 138 -26.07 -26.98 31.11
C VAL A 138 -27.09 -28.02 30.63
N LEU A 139 -26.77 -28.88 29.64
CA LEU A 139 -27.72 -29.91 29.16
C LEU A 139 -27.35 -31.36 29.51
N GLN A 140 -26.47 -31.59 30.49
CA GLN A 140 -26.11 -32.95 30.92
C GLN A 140 -26.18 -33.16 32.43
N GLU A 141 -27.20 -32.61 33.11
CA GLU A 141 -27.56 -33.01 34.49
C GLU A 141 -29.06 -33.28 34.68
N ALA A 142 -29.83 -33.44 33.59
CA ALA A 142 -31.26 -33.75 33.67
C ALA A 142 -31.59 -35.17 33.16
N THR A 143 -30.78 -36.17 33.51
CA THR A 143 -31.19 -37.58 33.54
C THR A 143 -30.16 -38.36 34.34
N SER A 144 -30.38 -38.47 35.65
CA SER A 144 -30.03 -39.67 36.42
C SER A 144 -30.79 -39.71 37.73
#